data_AF-A0A851HPP7-F1
#
_entry.id   AF-A0A851HPP7-F1
#
_cell.length_a   1.000
_cell.length_b   1.000
_cell.length_c   1.000
_cell.angle_alpha   90.00
_cell.angle_beta   90.00
_cell.angle_gamma   90.00
#
_symmetry.space_group_name_H-M   'P 1'
#
loop_
_entity.id
_entity.type
_entity.pdbx_description
1 polymer ?
#
loop_
_entity_poly.entity_id
_entity_poly.type
_entity_poly.pdbx_seq_one_letter_code
_entity_poly.pdbx_strand_id
1 'polypeptide(L)'
;MDNLSLASLVWLAGTVLFAVSLQQMRRANPDEKIPQFFGRPRNHPGEIYVYRAIALFLLLASSLAWAERLGFWSFLLVIAGATPAVMLNVQHNRRVQAEQPKVNG
;
A
#
# COMPACT_ATOMS: atom_id res chain seq x y z
N MET A 1 -1.57 -21.96 17.57
CA MET A 1 -1.96 -20.65 17.03
C MET A 1 -3.37 -20.78 16.52
N ASP A 2 -4.31 -19.98 17.02
CA ASP A 2 -5.70 -20.00 16.54
C ASP A 2 -5.84 -19.26 15.21
N ASN A 3 -6.97 -19.47 14.52
CA ASN A 3 -7.23 -18.91 13.20
C ASN A 3 -7.09 -17.37 13.17
N LEU A 4 -7.47 -16.68 14.26
CA LEU A 4 -7.41 -15.22 14.34
C LEU A 4 -5.99 -14.70 14.49
N SER A 5 -5.14 -15.39 15.25
CA SER A 5 -3.73 -15.03 15.37
C SER A 5 -3.03 -15.20 14.03
N LEU A 6 -3.31 -16.29 13.30
CA LEU A 6 -2.80 -16.49 11.95
C LEU A 6 -3.29 -15.38 11.00
N ALA A 7 -4.59 -15.07 11.01
CA ALA A 7 -5.17 -14.01 10.19
C ALA A 7 -4.53 -12.64 10.47
N SER A 8 -4.26 -12.33 11.74
CA SER A 8 -3.54 -11.10 12.15
C SER A 8 -2.12 -11.05 11.58
N LEU A 9 -1.38 -12.16 11.63
CA LEU A 9 -0.02 -12.23 11.08
C LEU A 9 -0.03 -12.10 9.56
N VAL A 10 -0.97 -12.75 8.88
CA VAL A 10 -1.15 -12.64 7.42
C VAL A 10 -1.52 -11.21 7.05
N TRP A 11 -2.38 -10.56 7.82
CA TRP A 11 -2.74 -9.16 7.64
C TRP A 11 -1.55 -8.21 7.80
N LEU A 12 -0.73 -8.42 8.84
CA LEU A 12 0.51 -7.67 9.05
C LEU A 12 1.50 -7.87 7.91
N ALA A 13 1.68 -9.11 7.45
CA ALA A 13 2.55 -9.43 6.32
C ALA A 13 2.08 -8.73 5.04
N GLY A 14 0.77 -8.78 4.75
CA GLY A 14 0.17 -8.07 3.61
C GLY A 14 0.38 -6.56 3.69
N THR A 15 0.15 -5.96 4.87
CA THR A 15 0.36 -4.53 5.14
C THR A 15 1.81 -4.11 4.89
N VAL A 16 2.77 -4.85 5.46
CA VAL A 16 4.21 -4.59 5.28
C VAL A 16 4.60 -4.73 3.81
N LEU A 17 4.15 -5.80 3.13
CA LEU A 17 4.47 -6.03 1.73
C LEU A 17 3.90 -4.93 0.82
N PHE A 18 2.69 -4.45 1.12
CA PHE A 18 2.07 -3.34 0.42
C PHE A 18 2.89 -2.05 0.59
N ALA A 19 3.33 -1.75 1.81
CA ALA A 19 4.20 -0.61 2.09
C ALA A 19 5.57 -0.72 1.41
N VAL A 20 6.19 -1.91 1.42
CA VAL A 20 7.46 -2.19 0.72
C VAL A 20 7.31 -1.99 -0.78
N SER A 21 6.19 -2.41 -1.38
CA SER A 21 5.93 -2.17 -2.81
C SER A 21 5.95 -0.67 -3.15
N LEU A 22 5.42 0.18 -2.26
CA LEU A 22 5.47 1.63 -2.42
C LEU A 22 6.84 2.21 -2.16
N GLN A 23 7.60 1.65 -1.22
CA GLN A 23 8.99 2.05 -1.01
C GLN A 23 9.85 1.76 -2.24
N GLN A 24 9.65 0.62 -2.92
CA GLN A 24 10.32 0.33 -4.19
C GLN A 24 9.90 1.33 -5.27
N MET A 25 8.61 1.67 -5.35
CA MET A 25 8.13 2.71 -6.28
C MET A 25 8.79 4.07 -6.04
N ARG A 26 8.91 4.48 -4.76
CA ARG A 26 9.58 5.72 -4.36
C ARG A 26 11.05 5.73 -4.72
N ARG A 27 11.74 4.60 -4.57
CA ARG A 27 13.14 4.47 -4.99
C ARG A 27 13.30 4.56 -6.51
N ALA A 28 12.35 4.03 -7.27
CA ALA A 28 12.33 4.13 -8.73
C ALA A 28 11.94 5.53 -9.24
N ASN A 29 11.30 6.36 -8.41
CA ASN A 29 10.82 7.70 -8.75
C ASN A 29 11.12 8.70 -7.60
N PRO A 30 12.41 8.99 -7.31
CA PRO A 30 12.80 9.77 -6.13
C PRO A 30 12.34 11.23 -6.18
N ASP A 31 12.35 11.83 -7.37
CA ASP A 31 12.15 13.28 -7.61
C ASP A 31 10.82 13.58 -8.31
N GLU A 32 9.96 12.57 -8.44
CA GLU A 32 8.69 12.68 -9.16
C GLU A 32 7.52 12.27 -8.27
N LYS A 33 6.36 12.90 -8.54
CA LYS A 33 5.11 12.55 -7.87
C LYS A 33 4.62 11.20 -8.35
N ILE A 34 4.28 10.34 -7.41
CA ILE A 34 3.71 9.02 -7.68
C ILE A 34 2.19 9.14 -7.57
N PRO A 35 1.42 8.86 -8.65
CA PRO A 35 -0.03 8.94 -8.59
C PRO A 35 -0.63 7.92 -7.61
N GLN A 36 -1.57 8.37 -6.77
CA GLN A 36 -2.18 7.53 -5.74
C GLN A 36 -3.28 6.61 -6.29
N PHE A 37 -4.10 7.12 -7.21
CA PHE A 37 -5.30 6.42 -7.71
C PHE A 37 -5.37 6.37 -9.25
N PHE A 38 -5.04 7.46 -9.93
CA PHE A 38 -5.13 7.58 -11.38
C PHE A 38 -3.84 8.14 -11.97
N GLY A 39 -3.40 7.60 -13.10
CA GLY A 39 -2.14 7.94 -13.76
C GLY A 39 -1.10 6.81 -13.64
N ARG A 40 0.02 6.98 -14.32
CA ARG A 40 1.14 6.02 -14.30
C ARG A 40 2.40 6.75 -13.82
N PRO A 41 3.11 6.22 -12.80
CA PRO A 41 4.43 6.72 -12.47
C PRO A 41 5.38 6.48 -13.65
N ARG A 42 6.40 7.32 -13.80
CA ARG A 42 7.33 7.27 -14.93
C ARG A 42 8.09 5.94 -14.98
N ASN A 43 8.58 5.48 -13.83
CA ASN A 43 9.22 4.19 -13.68
C ASN A 43 8.33 3.25 -12.85
N HIS A 44 7.84 2.18 -13.44
CA HIS A 44 7.03 1.18 -12.74
C HIS A 44 7.59 -0.23 -12.98
N PRO A 45 8.64 -0.65 -12.24
CA PRO A 45 9.19 -2.00 -12.33
C PRO A 45 8.11 -3.08 -12.24
N GLY A 46 8.21 -4.11 -13.08
CA GLY A 46 7.22 -5.19 -13.18
C GLY A 46 7.04 -5.96 -11.87
N GLU A 47 8.13 -6.14 -11.13
CA GLU A 47 8.18 -6.76 -9.80
C GLU A 47 7.24 -6.09 -8.78
N ILE A 48 7.00 -4.78 -8.89
CA ILE A 48 6.06 -4.07 -8.00
C ILE A 48 4.62 -4.59 -8.17
N TYR A 49 4.22 -5.01 -9.37
CA TYR A 49 2.90 -5.63 -9.57
C TYR A 49 2.78 -6.94 -8.80
N VAL A 50 3.84 -7.74 -8.76
CA VAL A 50 3.87 -9.01 -8.02
C VAL A 50 3.74 -8.74 -6.52
N TYR A 51 4.54 -7.81 -5.98
CA TYR A 51 4.44 -7.42 -4.57
C TYR A 51 3.05 -6.92 -4.19
N ARG A 52 2.43 -6.08 -5.03
CA ARG A 52 1.07 -5.58 -4.79
C ARG A 52 0.02 -6.67 -4.87
N ALA A 53 0.11 -7.57 -5.85
CA ALA A 53 -0.83 -8.67 -5.99
C ALA A 53 -0.77 -9.61 -4.79
N ILE A 54 0.44 -9.98 -4.35
CA ILE A 54 0.62 -10.83 -3.16
C ILE A 54 0.10 -10.10 -1.92
N ALA A 55 0.43 -8.83 -1.73
CA ALA A 55 -0.02 -8.05 -0.59
C ALA A 55 -1.56 -7.96 -0.51
N LEU A 56 -2.22 -7.67 -1.63
CA LEU A 56 -3.68 -7.63 -1.72
C LEU A 56 -4.30 -8.99 -1.45
N PHE A 57 -3.71 -10.07 -1.99
CA PHE A 57 -4.16 -11.43 -1.71
C PHE A 57 -4.09 -11.75 -0.22
N LEU A 58 -2.99 -11.44 0.46
CA LEU A 58 -2.83 -11.65 1.90
C LEU A 58 -3.86 -10.85 2.71
N LEU A 59 -4.06 -9.57 2.38
CA LEU A 59 -5.05 -8.73 3.06
C LEU A 59 -6.47 -9.27 2.87
N LEU A 60 -6.86 -9.66 1.65
CA LEU A 60 -8.17 -10.24 1.39
C LEU A 60 -8.36 -11.60 2.08
N ALA A 61 -7.33 -12.47 2.07
CA ALA A 61 -7.36 -13.75 2.76
C ALA A 61 -7.53 -13.58 4.28
N SER A 62 -6.82 -12.61 4.88
CA SER A 62 -7.01 -12.29 6.30
C SER A 62 -8.41 -11.74 6.62
N SER A 63 -8.97 -10.92 5.72
CA SER A 63 -10.31 -10.37 5.86
C SER A 63 -11.37 -11.48 5.87
N LEU A 64 -11.23 -12.48 4.98
CA LEU A 64 -12.12 -13.64 4.95
C LEU A 64 -12.08 -14.43 6.26
N ALA A 65 -10.89 -14.65 6.84
CA ALA A 65 -10.76 -15.33 8.13
C ALA A 65 -11.38 -14.51 9.29
N TRP A 66 -11.43 -13.19 9.18
CA TRP A 66 -12.09 -12.32 10.15
C TRP A 66 -13.60 -12.15 9.92
N ALA A 67 -14.11 -12.53 8.75
CA ALA A 67 -15.52 -12.36 8.39
C ALA A 67 -16.46 -13.14 9.32
N GLU A 68 -16.03 -14.29 9.86
CA GLU A 68 -16.83 -15.05 10.83
C GLU A 68 -17.12 -14.28 12.12
N ARG A 69 -16.22 -13.37 12.53
CA ARG A 69 -16.38 -12.58 13.77
C ARG A 69 -16.87 -11.16 13.52
N LEU A 70 -16.36 -10.52 12.48
CA LEU A 70 -16.62 -9.11 12.19
C LEU A 70 -17.64 -8.91 11.07
N GLY A 71 -18.05 -9.98 10.39
CA GLY A 71 -18.94 -9.91 9.24
C GLY A 71 -18.39 -9.00 8.15
N PHE A 72 -19.26 -8.19 7.55
CA PHE A 72 -18.92 -7.20 6.53
C PHE A 72 -17.83 -6.20 6.96
N TRP A 73 -17.74 -5.88 8.27
CA TRP A 73 -16.77 -4.93 8.79
C TRP A 73 -15.32 -5.40 8.67
N SER A 74 -15.09 -6.70 8.48
CA SER A 74 -13.76 -7.26 8.19
C SER A 74 -13.09 -6.64 6.95
N PHE A 75 -13.88 -6.12 6.00
CA PHE A 75 -13.34 -5.46 4.80
C PHE A 75 -12.65 -4.13 5.13
N LEU A 76 -13.07 -3.43 6.19
CA LEU A 76 -12.40 -2.20 6.62
C LEU A 76 -10.95 -2.45 7.02
N LEU A 77 -10.61 -3.68 7.43
CA LEU A 77 -9.24 -4.03 7.79
C LEU A 77 -8.33 -4.12 6.56
N VAL A 78 -8.85 -4.45 5.37
CA VAL A 78 -8.09 -4.36 4.12
C VAL A 78 -7.69 -2.91 3.85
N ILE A 79 -8.64 -1.98 4.01
CA ILE A 79 -8.41 -0.54 3.86
C ILE A 79 -7.41 -0.05 4.92
N ALA A 80 -7.58 -0.47 6.17
CA ALA A 80 -6.67 -0.15 7.25
C ALA A 80 -5.23 -0.61 6.94
N GLY A 81 -5.06 -1.83 6.44
CA GLY A 81 -3.75 -2.39 6.06
C GLY A 81 -3.09 -1.65 4.89
N ALA A 82 -3.86 -1.02 4.00
CA ALA A 82 -3.31 -0.20 2.93
C ALA A 82 -2.86 1.21 3.40
N THR A 83 -3.33 1.66 4.57
CA THR A 83 -3.15 3.03 5.07
C THR A 83 -1.68 3.45 5.19
N PRO A 84 -0.75 2.63 5.75
CA PRO A 84 0.65 3.01 5.84
C PRO A 84 1.28 3.34 4.48
N ALA A 85 0.91 2.58 3.44
CA ALA A 85 1.40 2.83 2.09
C ALA A 85 0.88 4.18 1.55
N VAL A 86 -0.41 4.47 1.74
CA VAL A 86 -1.00 5.77 1.38
C VAL A 86 -0.26 6.91 2.06
N MET A 87 -0.01 6.80 3.37
CA MET A 87 0.70 7.83 4.13
C MET A 87 2.12 8.05 3.60
N LEU A 88 2.86 6.97 3.30
CA LEU A 88 4.20 7.05 2.73
C LEU A 88 4.20 7.75 1.36
N ASN A 89 3.17 7.52 0.53
CA ASN A 89 3.06 8.19 -0.77
C ASN A 89 2.75 9.68 -0.62
N VAL A 90 1.83 10.03 0.28
CA VAL A 90 1.48 11.43 0.56
C VAL A 90 2.70 12.19 1.08
N GLN A 91 3.47 11.60 2.00
CA GLN A 91 4.69 12.21 2.51
C GLN A 91 5.74 12.42 1.40
N HIS A 92 5.94 11.41 0.54
CA HIS A 92 6.84 11.52 -0.61
C HIS A 92 6.41 12.64 -1.56
N ASN A 93 5.14 12.66 -1.97
CA ASN A 93 4.62 13.64 -2.92
C ASN A 93 4.64 15.07 -2.36
N ARG A 94 4.44 15.24 -1.05
CA ARG A 94 4.59 16.53 -0.36
C ARG A 94 6.04 17.02 -0.39
N ARG A 95 7.01 16.12 -0.16
CA ARG A 95 8.44 16.45 -0.27
C ARG A 95 8.80 16.89 -1.68
N VAL A 96 8.46 16.08 -2.68
CA VAL A 96 8.72 16.40 -4.10
C VAL A 96 8.06 17.74 -4.49
N GLN A 97 6.85 18.01 -4.02
CA GLN A 97 6.18 19.29 -4.29
C GLN A 97 6.89 20.50 -3.66
N ALA A 98 7.48 20.33 -2.47
CA ALA A 98 8.21 21.40 -1.80
C ALA A 98 9.57 21.69 -2.48
N GLU A 99 10.18 20.67 -3.08
CA GLU A 99 11.47 20.76 -3.78
C GLU A 99 11.34 21.30 -5.22
N GLN A 100 10.16 21.16 -5.84
CA GLN A 100 9.89 21.72 -7.16
C GLN A 100 9.72 23.25 -7.09
N PRO A 101 10.53 24.05 -7.81
CA PRO A 101 10.34 25.49 -7.85
C PRO A 101 8.96 25.81 -8.42
N LYS A 102 8.25 26.74 -7.77
CA LYS A 102 7.03 27.32 -8.34
C LYS A 102 7.43 28.01 -9.64
N VAL A 103 7.19 27.36 -10.78
CA VAL A 103 7.19 28.05 -12.06
C VAL A 103 5.99 29.00 -11.98
N ASN A 104 6.27 30.26 -11.64
CA ASN A 104 5.27 31.32 -11.71
C ASN A 104 4.82 31.40 -13.17
N GLY A 105 3.57 31.00 -13.41
CA GLY A 105 2.87 31.31 -14.66
C GLY A 105 2.50 32.77 -14.74
#